data_AF-A0A8H4XTU8-F1
#
_entry.id   AF-A0A8H4XTU8-F1
#
_cell.length_a   1.000
_cell.length_b   1.000
_cell.length_c   1.000
_cell.angle_alpha   90.00
_cell.angle_beta   90.00
_cell.angle_gamma   90.00
#
_symmetry.space_group_name_H-M   'P 1'
#
loop_
_entity.id
_entity.type
_entity.pdbx_description
1 polymer ?
#
loop_
_entity_poly.entity_id
_entity_poly.type
_entity_poly.pdbx_seq_one_letter_code
_entity_poly.pdbx_strand_id
1 'polypeptide(L)'
;MSSLPISKAGNTPHHEETMPQIHRTRNIFYAMSIDAAEDHILSKLAIVSEGFELGIPSNFYSTARFQEFLDLAQERNQILRYAYFPNDCRLQIIPMGSPVHQALCWALEKDLRDFERKGSSSIKVLESLHIGAGSMLIASSSSDQFARRKTPARKKTPDLAISFLSPRGTIFRFTVVLEVGFTETYEDLLGDAFDWLTKIQGVNLVVIVDIKEDRKALQDVKQTTAFQSRVQKLVDQFGNLQARARDSDIDIDGEVSADKGEENDDPSSILSETATDDLIKELETEIDIDDCVGPLSAKLEFWELGDGTLQQRGESF
;
A
#
# COMPACT_ATOMS: atom_id res chain seq x y z
N MET A 1 45.95 14.45 -56.09
CA MET A 1 44.93 15.40 -55.61
C MET A 1 44.15 14.75 -54.47
N SER A 2 44.04 15.48 -53.36
CA SER A 2 43.00 15.37 -52.32
C SER A 2 42.90 14.07 -51.51
N SER A 3 43.81 13.95 -50.54
CA SER A 3 43.60 13.26 -49.25
C SER A 3 42.50 13.94 -48.43
N LEU A 4 41.52 13.17 -47.95
CA LEU A 4 40.54 13.61 -46.94
C LEU A 4 40.73 12.82 -45.63
N PRO A 5 40.47 13.44 -44.45
CA PRO A 5 41.02 12.98 -43.19
C PRO A 5 40.07 12.08 -42.39
N ILE A 6 40.70 11.20 -41.61
CA ILE A 6 40.09 10.35 -40.58
C ILE A 6 39.69 11.25 -39.39
N SER A 7 38.39 11.39 -39.14
CA SER A 7 37.88 12.02 -37.91
C SER A 7 37.91 11.02 -36.75
N LYS A 8 38.82 11.25 -35.79
CA LYS A 8 38.78 10.63 -34.47
C LYS A 8 37.60 11.23 -33.69
N ALA A 9 36.59 10.41 -33.40
CA ALA A 9 35.61 10.74 -32.36
C ALA A 9 36.31 10.60 -30.99
N GLY A 10 36.32 11.69 -30.23
CA GLY A 10 36.85 11.74 -28.88
C GLY A 10 35.89 11.05 -27.91
N ASN A 11 36.42 10.12 -27.12
CA ASN A 11 35.75 9.63 -25.93
C ASN A 11 35.79 10.72 -24.86
N THR A 12 34.68 11.43 -24.69
CA THR A 12 34.39 12.17 -23.47
C THR A 12 33.97 11.18 -22.38
N PRO A 13 34.64 11.14 -21.21
CA PRO A 13 34.19 10.33 -20.10
C PRO A 13 32.87 10.91 -19.59
N HIS A 14 31.81 10.10 -19.60
CA HIS A 14 30.58 10.42 -18.89
C HIS A 14 30.92 10.48 -17.40
N HIS A 15 30.94 11.69 -16.86
CA HIS A 15 30.84 11.93 -15.44
C HIS A 15 29.48 11.37 -15.01
N GLU A 16 29.49 10.28 -14.25
CA GLU A 16 28.33 9.86 -13.46
C GLU A 16 28.02 11.02 -12.51
N GLU A 17 27.00 11.79 -12.84
CA GLU A 17 26.33 12.66 -11.89
C GLU A 17 25.65 11.75 -10.86
N THR A 18 26.37 11.46 -9.78
CA THR A 18 25.79 11.00 -8.52
C THR A 18 24.72 12.02 -8.12
N MET A 19 23.47 11.70 -8.43
CA MET A 19 22.29 12.40 -7.92
C MET A 19 22.45 12.52 -6.40
N PRO A 20 22.47 13.75 -5.84
CA PRO A 20 22.56 13.91 -4.40
C PRO A 20 21.31 13.28 -3.78
N GLN A 21 21.52 12.21 -3.00
CA GLN A 21 20.47 11.70 -2.14
C GLN A 21 20.08 12.83 -1.19
N ILE A 22 18.92 13.43 -1.47
CA ILE A 22 18.31 14.41 -0.58
C ILE A 22 17.90 13.61 0.66
N HIS A 23 18.80 13.55 1.65
CA HIS A 23 18.45 13.12 3.00
C HIS A 23 17.50 14.16 3.57
N ARG A 24 16.19 13.96 3.33
CA ARG A 24 15.17 14.57 4.17
C ARG A 24 15.45 14.07 5.59
N THR A 25 16.02 14.92 6.42
CA THR A 25 16.05 14.77 7.89
C THR A 25 14.61 14.76 8.38
N ARG A 26 13.98 13.58 8.36
CA ARG A 26 12.71 13.36 9.03
C ARG A 26 12.99 13.37 10.53
N ASN A 27 12.20 14.11 11.30
CA ASN A 27 12.23 14.04 12.76
C ASN A 27 11.70 12.67 13.17
N ILE A 28 12.60 11.71 13.38
CA ILE A 28 12.27 10.37 13.87
C ILE A 28 12.14 10.46 15.39
N PHE A 29 10.98 10.10 15.93
CA PHE A 29 10.79 9.94 17.37
C PHE A 29 11.56 8.70 17.83
N TYR A 30 12.34 8.80 18.91
CA TYR A 30 13.05 7.67 19.50
C TYR A 30 12.35 7.22 20.76
N ALA A 31 11.95 5.95 20.83
CA ALA A 31 11.31 5.38 22.00
C ALA A 31 12.32 5.25 23.14
N MET A 32 11.96 5.78 24.31
CA MET A 32 12.81 5.78 25.51
C MET A 32 12.62 4.52 26.38
N SER A 33 11.54 3.78 26.15
CA SER A 33 11.23 2.49 26.80
C SER A 33 10.45 1.59 25.83
N ILE A 34 10.30 0.31 26.19
CA ILE A 34 9.44 -0.62 25.45
C ILE A 34 7.99 -0.16 25.53
N ASP A 35 7.50 0.26 26.71
CA ASP A 35 6.13 0.75 26.87
C ASP A 35 5.87 1.97 25.96
N ALA A 36 6.80 2.93 25.92
CA ALA A 36 6.68 4.10 25.05
C ALA A 36 6.72 3.72 23.55
N ALA A 37 7.41 2.65 23.18
CA ALA A 37 7.38 2.14 21.81
C ALA A 37 6.03 1.50 21.47
N GLU A 38 5.52 0.64 22.36
CA GLU A 38 4.23 -0.02 22.22
C GLU A 38 3.09 1.01 22.11
N ASP A 39 3.02 1.98 23.04
CA ASP A 39 2.01 3.05 23.05
C ASP A 39 2.05 3.89 21.77
N HIS A 40 3.26 4.25 21.31
CA HIS A 40 3.40 5.04 20.10
C HIS A 40 2.97 4.25 18.87
N ILE A 41 3.30 2.95 18.80
CA ILE A 41 2.83 2.07 17.74
C ILE A 41 1.31 2.00 17.76
N LEU A 42 0.69 1.67 18.90
CA LEU A 42 -0.77 1.57 19.06
C LEU A 42 -1.50 2.86 18.68
N SER A 43 -0.99 4.02 19.10
CA SER A 43 -1.52 5.33 18.72
C SER A 43 -1.48 5.53 17.20
N LYS A 44 -0.42 5.07 16.52
CA LYS A 44 -0.28 5.16 15.07
C LYS A 44 -1.12 4.12 14.32
N LEU A 45 -1.37 2.94 14.91
CA LEU A 45 -2.32 1.96 14.39
C LEU A 45 -3.72 2.58 14.24
N ALA A 46 -4.13 3.40 15.21
CA ALA A 46 -5.45 4.03 15.22
C ALA A 46 -5.66 5.07 14.10
N ILE A 47 -4.59 5.64 13.55
CA ILE A 47 -4.66 6.71 12.53
C ILE A 47 -4.16 6.28 11.15
N VAL A 48 -3.75 5.01 10.97
CA VAL A 48 -3.29 4.41 9.70
C VAL A 48 -2.36 5.34 8.90
N SER A 49 -1.36 5.94 9.56
CA SER A 49 -0.45 6.87 8.88
C SER A 49 0.55 6.10 8.02
N GLU A 50 0.59 6.39 6.72
CA GLU A 50 1.55 5.75 5.81
C GLU A 50 3.01 6.11 6.12
N GLY A 51 3.88 5.10 6.07
CA GLY A 51 5.33 5.29 6.11
C GLY A 51 5.87 5.82 7.44
N PHE A 52 5.23 5.47 8.55
CA PHE A 52 5.66 5.84 9.89
C PHE A 52 7.01 5.16 10.25
N GLU A 53 7.91 5.95 10.83
CA GLU A 53 9.24 5.52 11.27
C GLU A 53 9.40 5.83 12.76
N LEU A 54 9.85 4.83 13.52
CA LEU A 54 10.10 4.90 14.95
C LEU A 54 11.55 4.51 15.23
N GLY A 55 12.28 5.33 15.95
CA GLY A 55 13.60 5.00 16.46
C GLY A 55 13.47 4.00 17.61
N ILE A 56 13.91 2.76 17.39
CA ILE A 56 13.91 1.70 18.38
C ILE A 56 15.33 1.17 18.56
N PRO A 57 15.96 1.40 19.73
CA PRO A 57 17.22 0.78 20.08
C PRO A 57 17.21 -0.74 19.89
N SER A 58 18.30 -1.29 19.36
CA SER A 58 18.39 -2.72 19.03
C SER A 58 18.13 -3.64 20.22
N ASN A 59 18.55 -3.22 21.42
CA ASN A 59 18.30 -3.93 22.66
C ASN A 59 16.81 -3.97 23.05
N PHE A 60 15.99 -3.02 22.61
CA PHE A 60 14.53 -3.06 22.79
C PHE A 60 13.89 -3.97 21.75
N TYR A 61 14.27 -3.79 20.47
CA TYR A 61 13.76 -4.59 19.37
C TYR A 61 13.98 -6.09 19.60
N SER A 62 15.16 -6.49 20.08
CA SER A 62 15.51 -7.89 20.30
C SER A 62 14.83 -8.56 21.51
N THR A 63 14.04 -7.83 22.31
CA THR A 63 13.38 -8.44 23.47
C THR A 63 12.21 -9.33 23.05
N ALA A 64 12.02 -10.46 23.75
CA ALA A 64 10.91 -11.37 23.50
C ALA A 64 9.56 -10.66 23.59
N ARG A 65 9.37 -9.84 24.64
CA ARG A 65 8.17 -9.01 24.83
C ARG A 65 7.84 -8.17 23.61
N PHE A 66 8.84 -7.43 23.08
CA PHE A 66 8.57 -6.53 21.97
C PHE A 66 8.32 -7.28 20.65
N GLN A 67 9.00 -8.41 20.42
CA GLN A 67 8.70 -9.27 19.27
C GLN A 67 7.29 -9.86 19.36
N GLU A 68 6.88 -10.36 20.52
CA GLU A 68 5.52 -10.87 20.76
C GLU A 68 4.46 -9.78 20.54
N PHE A 69 4.72 -8.53 20.97
CA PHE A 69 3.86 -7.39 20.68
C PHE A 69 3.72 -7.13 19.18
N LEU A 70 4.83 -7.10 18.43
CA LEU A 70 4.80 -6.87 16.98
C LEU A 70 4.06 -7.99 16.24
N ASP A 71 4.25 -9.24 16.65
CA ASP A 71 3.54 -10.39 16.10
C ASP A 71 2.03 -10.27 16.35
N LEU A 72 1.61 -9.96 17.58
CA LEU A 72 0.20 -9.74 17.92
C LEU A 72 -0.39 -8.53 17.18
N ALA A 73 0.36 -7.44 17.05
CA ALA A 73 -0.07 -6.26 16.32
C ALA A 73 -0.24 -6.56 14.82
N GLN A 74 0.63 -7.39 14.25
CA GLN A 74 0.54 -7.84 12.86
C GLN A 74 -0.63 -8.82 12.64
N GLU A 75 -0.88 -9.73 13.59
CA GLU A 75 -2.03 -10.66 13.54
C GLU A 75 -3.37 -9.93 13.64
N ARG A 76 -3.46 -8.97 14.58
CA ARG A 76 -4.68 -8.16 14.79
C ARG A 76 -4.90 -7.16 13.66
N ASN A 77 -3.82 -6.64 13.09
CA ASN A 77 -3.86 -5.57 12.10
C ASN A 77 -3.12 -6.04 10.84
N GLN A 78 -3.78 -6.93 10.08
CA GLN A 78 -3.27 -7.56 8.84
C GLN A 78 -2.84 -6.55 7.76
N ILE A 79 -3.14 -5.28 8.00
CA ILE A 79 -2.88 -4.11 7.16
C ILE A 79 -1.52 -3.48 7.49
N LEU A 80 -0.66 -4.08 8.33
CA LEU A 80 0.65 -3.50 8.63
C LEU A 80 1.76 -4.56 8.67
N ARG A 81 2.93 -4.19 8.13
CA ARG A 81 4.19 -4.91 8.24
C ARG A 81 5.21 -4.07 8.96
N TYR A 82 6.12 -4.73 9.65
CA TYR A 82 7.21 -4.08 10.36
C TYR A 82 8.53 -4.42 9.67
N ALA A 83 9.35 -3.41 9.41
CA ALA A 83 10.71 -3.58 8.91
C ALA A 83 11.70 -2.88 9.83
N TYR A 84 12.62 -3.65 10.42
CA TYR A 84 13.65 -3.10 11.30
C TYR A 84 14.98 -2.93 10.57
N PHE A 85 15.53 -1.73 10.65
CA PHE A 85 16.82 -1.34 10.11
C PHE A 85 17.82 -1.20 11.27
N PRO A 86 18.63 -2.24 11.55
CA PRO A 86 19.51 -2.27 12.72
C PRO A 86 20.61 -1.21 12.67
N ASN A 87 21.06 -0.82 11.47
CA ASN A 87 22.11 0.20 11.30
C ASN A 87 21.70 1.58 11.82
N ASP A 88 20.40 1.89 11.72
CA ASP A 88 19.85 3.20 12.06
C ASP A 88 18.97 3.14 13.32
N CYS A 89 18.91 1.97 13.98
CA CYS A 89 17.98 1.66 15.08
C CYS A 89 16.55 2.10 14.75
N ARG A 90 16.05 1.74 13.56
CA ARG A 90 14.77 2.26 13.04
C ARG A 90 13.80 1.13 12.74
N LEU A 91 12.61 1.20 13.32
CA LEU A 91 11.46 0.40 12.93
C LEU A 91 10.59 1.22 11.97
N GLN A 92 10.36 0.69 10.78
CA GLN A 92 9.42 1.24 9.82
C GLN A 92 8.13 0.42 9.86
N ILE A 93 7.00 1.11 10.04
CA ILE A 93 5.67 0.52 9.89
C ILE A 93 5.23 0.76 8.44
N ILE A 94 5.02 -0.33 7.73
CA ILE A 94 4.66 -0.37 6.32
C ILE A 94 3.19 -0.79 6.26
N PRO A 95 2.25 0.09 5.89
CA PRO A 95 0.89 -0.34 5.63
C PRO A 95 0.86 -1.36 4.48
N MET A 96 0.17 -2.48 4.71
CA MET A 96 -0.16 -3.52 3.76
C MET A 96 -1.56 -3.26 3.23
N GLY A 97 -1.65 -2.63 2.05
CA GLY A 97 -2.90 -2.30 1.37
C GLY A 97 -3.78 -1.37 2.18
N SER A 98 -3.73 -0.06 1.90
CA SER A 98 -4.65 0.90 2.54
C SER A 98 -6.12 0.43 2.42
N PRO A 99 -7.03 0.82 3.31
CA PRO A 99 -8.45 0.51 3.15
C PRO A 99 -8.99 0.89 1.75
N VAL A 100 -8.43 1.96 1.17
CA VAL A 100 -8.69 2.38 -0.21
C VAL A 100 -8.18 1.34 -1.21
N HIS A 101 -6.94 0.85 -1.09
CA HIS A 101 -6.40 -0.24 -1.92
C HIS A 101 -7.29 -1.50 -1.85
N GLN A 102 -7.69 -1.93 -0.65
CA GLN A 102 -8.56 -3.08 -0.48
C GLN A 102 -9.94 -2.87 -1.13
N ALA A 103 -10.53 -1.68 -0.94
CA ALA A 103 -11.80 -1.32 -1.58
C ALA A 103 -11.69 -1.32 -3.11
N LEU A 104 -10.57 -0.85 -3.66
CA LEU A 104 -10.29 -0.87 -5.10
C LEU A 104 -10.15 -2.29 -5.62
N CYS A 105 -9.38 -3.15 -4.95
CA CYS A 105 -9.26 -4.57 -5.29
C CYS A 105 -10.62 -5.28 -5.25
N TRP A 106 -11.42 -5.02 -4.23
CA TRP A 106 -12.77 -5.57 -4.10
C TRP A 106 -13.70 -5.10 -5.22
N ALA A 107 -13.68 -3.81 -5.56
CA ALA A 107 -14.47 -3.25 -6.66
C ALA A 107 -14.08 -3.87 -8.01
N LEU A 108 -12.78 -3.99 -8.29
CA LEU A 108 -12.27 -4.64 -9.51
C LEU A 108 -12.69 -6.11 -9.58
N GLU A 109 -12.56 -6.86 -8.49
CA GLU A 109 -13.00 -8.26 -8.44
C GLU A 109 -14.50 -8.37 -8.70
N LYS A 110 -15.30 -7.53 -8.04
CA LYS A 110 -16.76 -7.51 -8.21
C LYS A 110 -17.14 -7.23 -9.65
N ASP A 111 -16.54 -6.22 -10.28
CA ASP A 111 -16.83 -5.85 -11.67
C ASP A 111 -16.44 -6.95 -12.66
N LEU A 112 -15.31 -7.64 -12.42
CA LEU A 112 -14.89 -8.78 -13.23
C LEU A 112 -15.83 -9.98 -13.06
N ARG A 113 -16.32 -10.24 -11.84
CA ARG A 113 -17.34 -11.27 -11.60
C ARG A 113 -18.68 -10.91 -12.21
N ASP A 114 -19.06 -9.64 -12.20
CA ASP A 114 -20.26 -9.15 -12.88
C ASP A 114 -20.15 -9.34 -14.40
N PHE A 115 -18.98 -9.02 -14.96
CA PHE A 115 -18.67 -9.26 -16.37
C PHE A 115 -18.73 -10.74 -16.72
N GLU A 116 -18.12 -11.61 -15.90
CA GLU A 116 -18.17 -13.07 -16.08
C GLU A 116 -19.62 -13.57 -16.08
N ARG A 117 -20.44 -13.15 -15.09
CA ARG A 117 -21.84 -13.58 -14.96
C ARG A 117 -22.70 -13.11 -16.12
N LYS A 118 -22.54 -11.86 -16.57
CA LYS A 118 -23.30 -11.28 -17.69
C LYS A 118 -22.83 -11.81 -19.05
N GLY A 119 -21.53 -12.08 -19.21
CA GLY A 119 -20.90 -12.49 -20.46
C GLY A 119 -20.95 -14.00 -20.72
N SER A 120 -21.01 -14.83 -19.67
CA SER A 120 -20.96 -16.30 -19.80
C SER A 120 -22.10 -16.89 -20.63
N SER A 121 -23.24 -16.20 -20.75
CA SER A 121 -24.34 -16.65 -21.61
C SER A 121 -24.00 -16.59 -23.12
N SER A 122 -22.98 -15.81 -23.51
CA SER A 122 -22.69 -15.49 -24.91
C SER A 122 -21.29 -15.93 -25.38
N ILE A 123 -20.34 -16.20 -24.48
CA ILE A 123 -18.93 -16.44 -24.83
C ILE A 123 -18.41 -17.70 -24.12
N LYS A 124 -18.22 -18.79 -24.89
CA LYS A 124 -17.69 -20.08 -24.38
C LYS A 124 -16.32 -19.97 -23.72
N VAL A 125 -15.51 -18.97 -24.06
CA VAL A 125 -14.20 -18.74 -23.43
C VAL A 125 -14.36 -18.34 -21.95
N LEU A 126 -15.48 -17.72 -21.57
CA LEU A 126 -15.74 -17.33 -20.19
C LEU A 126 -16.15 -18.52 -19.30
N GLU A 127 -16.61 -19.64 -19.88
CA GLU A 127 -16.92 -20.86 -19.12
C GLU A 127 -15.68 -21.48 -18.44
N SER A 128 -14.48 -21.10 -18.88
CA SER A 128 -13.20 -21.56 -18.32
C SER A 128 -12.45 -20.48 -17.55
N LEU A 129 -13.09 -19.33 -17.31
CA LEU A 129 -12.55 -18.21 -16.55
C LEU A 129 -12.57 -18.55 -15.05
N HIS A 130 -11.48 -18.23 -14.35
CA HIS A 130 -11.41 -18.32 -12.90
C HIS A 130 -10.83 -17.01 -12.38
N ILE A 131 -11.59 -16.33 -11.51
CA ILE A 131 -11.19 -15.07 -10.88
C ILE A 131 -10.89 -15.32 -9.40
N GLY A 132 -9.71 -14.93 -8.93
CA GLY A 132 -9.39 -14.92 -7.50
C GLY A 132 -7.93 -14.62 -7.15
N ALA A 133 -7.68 -14.30 -5.88
CA ALA A 133 -6.37 -13.97 -5.32
C ALA A 133 -5.66 -15.19 -4.71
N GLY A 134 -5.54 -16.28 -5.48
CA GLY A 134 -4.88 -17.50 -5.00
C GLY A 134 -3.37 -17.33 -4.84
N SER A 135 -2.81 -17.71 -3.68
CA SER A 135 -1.36 -17.68 -3.46
C SER A 135 -0.62 -18.63 -4.39
N MET A 136 0.42 -18.15 -5.06
CA MET A 136 1.23 -18.88 -6.02
C MET A 136 2.65 -19.09 -5.49
N LEU A 137 3.23 -20.24 -5.78
CA LEU A 137 4.60 -20.57 -5.39
C LEU A 137 5.59 -19.87 -6.32
N ILE A 138 6.55 -19.16 -5.73
CA ILE A 138 7.68 -18.57 -6.45
C ILE A 138 8.72 -19.67 -6.68
N ALA A 139 9.06 -19.94 -7.94
CA ALA A 139 10.23 -20.75 -8.25
C ALA A 139 11.47 -20.01 -7.74
N SER A 140 12.33 -20.69 -6.97
CA SER A 140 13.58 -20.12 -6.47
C SER A 140 14.46 -19.75 -7.66
N SER A 141 14.48 -18.48 -8.06
CA SER A 141 15.39 -17.95 -9.07
C SER A 141 16.43 -17.04 -8.43
N SER A 142 17.66 -17.09 -8.95
CA SER A 142 18.86 -16.50 -8.37
C SER A 142 19.18 -15.09 -8.90
N SER A 143 18.28 -14.46 -9.66
CA SER A 143 18.51 -13.13 -10.23
C SER A 143 17.40 -12.16 -9.86
N ASP A 144 17.69 -11.25 -8.94
CA ASP A 144 16.91 -10.03 -8.74
C ASP A 144 17.55 -8.92 -9.58
N GLN A 145 16.84 -8.47 -10.62
CA GLN A 145 17.30 -7.33 -11.44
C GLN A 145 16.96 -5.98 -10.79
N PHE A 146 16.11 -5.98 -9.76
CA PHE A 146 15.66 -4.77 -9.07
C PHE A 146 16.30 -4.71 -7.69
N ALA A 147 16.87 -3.56 -7.33
CA ALA A 147 17.40 -3.29 -5.99
C ALA A 147 16.23 -3.13 -4.99
N ARG A 148 15.68 -4.26 -4.52
CA ARG A 148 14.52 -4.24 -3.64
C ARG A 148 14.90 -4.07 -2.19
N ARG A 149 14.04 -3.36 -1.45
CA ARG A 149 14.09 -3.27 0.01
C ARG A 149 13.47 -4.49 0.72
N LYS A 150 12.84 -5.41 -0.02
CA LYS A 150 12.05 -6.52 0.52
C LYS A 150 12.74 -7.87 0.26
N THR A 151 12.79 -8.72 1.29
CA THR A 151 13.29 -10.10 1.19
C THR A 151 12.39 -10.94 0.27
N PRO A 152 12.94 -11.81 -0.61
CA PRO A 152 12.13 -12.64 -1.50
C PRO A 152 11.18 -13.56 -0.73
N ALA A 153 9.88 -13.51 -1.04
CA ALA A 153 8.89 -14.41 -0.45
C ALA A 153 8.90 -15.77 -1.16
N ARG A 154 8.64 -16.87 -0.43
CA ARG A 154 8.46 -18.22 -1.03
C ARG A 154 7.12 -18.38 -1.75
N LYS A 155 6.16 -17.53 -1.41
CA LYS A 155 4.81 -17.48 -1.95
C LYS A 155 4.44 -16.03 -2.20
N LYS A 156 3.70 -15.79 -3.26
CA LYS A 156 3.14 -14.46 -3.56
C LYS A 156 1.66 -14.59 -3.83
N THR A 157 0.90 -13.62 -3.38
CA THR A 157 -0.55 -13.55 -3.60
C THR A 157 -0.78 -12.33 -4.46
N PRO A 158 -1.41 -12.47 -5.64
CA PRO A 158 -1.74 -11.32 -6.46
C PRO A 158 -2.93 -10.58 -5.84
N ASP A 159 -3.05 -9.28 -6.10
CA ASP A 159 -4.26 -8.54 -5.74
C ASP A 159 -5.48 -9.16 -6.43
N LEU A 160 -5.32 -9.50 -7.72
CA LEU A 160 -6.29 -10.32 -8.44
C LEU A 160 -5.61 -11.14 -9.53
N ALA A 161 -6.10 -12.35 -9.78
CA ALA A 161 -5.70 -13.14 -10.93
C ALA A 161 -6.91 -13.61 -11.73
N ILE A 162 -6.76 -13.60 -13.04
CA ILE A 162 -7.69 -14.13 -14.02
C ILE A 162 -6.98 -15.29 -14.71
N SER A 163 -7.47 -16.51 -14.49
CA SER A 163 -6.91 -17.71 -15.11
C SER A 163 -7.90 -18.31 -16.09
N PHE A 164 -7.40 -18.69 -17.27
CA PHE A 164 -8.16 -19.41 -18.27
C PHE A 164 -7.69 -20.86 -18.26
N LEU A 165 -8.61 -21.80 -18.02
CA LEU A 165 -8.34 -23.23 -18.08
C LEU A 165 -8.68 -23.80 -19.45
N SER A 166 -7.98 -24.85 -19.88
CA SER A 166 -8.41 -25.60 -21.06
C SER A 166 -9.72 -26.34 -20.78
N PRO A 167 -10.72 -26.29 -21.69
CA PRO A 167 -11.95 -27.07 -21.58
C PRO A 167 -11.73 -28.59 -21.51
N ARG A 168 -10.52 -29.07 -21.88
CA ARG A 168 -10.18 -30.51 -21.97
C ARG A 168 -9.22 -30.99 -20.87
N GLY A 169 -9.01 -30.22 -19.81
CA GLY A 169 -8.11 -30.60 -18.71
C GLY A 169 -6.62 -30.65 -19.09
N THR A 170 -6.25 -30.20 -20.30
CA THR A 170 -4.86 -30.01 -20.70
C THR A 170 -4.34 -28.72 -20.07
N ILE A 171 -3.09 -28.69 -19.62
CA ILE A 171 -2.50 -27.55 -18.89
C ILE A 171 -2.20 -26.40 -19.86
N PHE A 172 -3.24 -25.79 -20.44
CA PHE A 172 -3.15 -24.43 -20.94
C PHE A 172 -3.61 -23.55 -19.78
N ARG A 173 -2.65 -22.98 -19.07
CA ARG A 173 -2.88 -21.96 -18.06
C ARG A 173 -2.41 -20.66 -18.65
N PHE A 174 -3.36 -19.84 -19.08
CA PHE A 174 -3.09 -18.44 -19.33
C PHE A 174 -3.55 -17.68 -18.10
N THR A 175 -2.62 -17.10 -17.36
CA THR A 175 -2.94 -16.30 -16.18
C THR A 175 -2.56 -14.85 -16.41
N VAL A 176 -3.54 -13.97 -16.23
CA VAL A 176 -3.36 -12.52 -16.09
C VAL A 176 -3.34 -12.22 -14.61
N VAL A 177 -2.29 -11.55 -14.15
CA VAL A 177 -2.21 -11.01 -12.80
C VAL A 177 -2.52 -9.52 -12.86
N LEU A 178 -3.30 -9.02 -11.93
CA LEU A 178 -3.52 -7.60 -11.71
C LEU A 178 -2.85 -7.22 -10.39
N GLU A 179 -2.03 -6.18 -10.43
CA GLU A 179 -1.39 -5.57 -9.26
C GLU A 179 -1.85 -4.12 -9.17
N VAL A 180 -2.46 -3.77 -8.04
CA VAL A 180 -2.98 -2.43 -7.78
C VAL A 180 -1.95 -1.69 -6.94
N GLY A 181 -1.42 -0.60 -7.50
CA GLY A 181 -0.57 0.32 -6.76
C GLY A 181 -1.38 1.49 -6.26
N PHE A 182 -1.33 1.77 -4.96
CA PHE A 182 -1.89 3.01 -4.38
C PHE A 182 -0.83 3.75 -3.56
N THR A 183 -0.17 3.02 -2.66
CA THR A 183 0.93 3.56 -1.84
C THR A 183 2.30 3.14 -2.36
N GLU A 184 2.31 2.12 -3.21
CA GLU A 184 3.45 1.49 -3.82
C GLU A 184 4.17 2.45 -4.77
N THR A 185 5.50 2.37 -4.78
CA THR A 185 6.29 3.07 -5.79
C THR A 185 6.16 2.38 -7.14
N TYR A 186 6.39 3.11 -8.22
CA TYR A 186 6.34 2.53 -9.56
C TYR A 186 7.38 1.42 -9.73
N GLU A 187 8.57 1.59 -9.13
CA GLU A 187 9.64 0.60 -9.13
C GLU A 187 9.26 -0.68 -8.36
N ASP A 188 8.50 -0.56 -7.27
CA ASP A 188 7.97 -1.71 -6.54
C ASP A 188 7.00 -2.50 -7.43
N LEU A 189 6.07 -1.81 -8.11
CA LEU A 189 5.09 -2.42 -9.02
C LEU A 189 5.76 -3.11 -10.21
N LEU A 190 6.78 -2.49 -10.80
CA LEU A 190 7.58 -3.09 -11.87
C LEU A 190 8.36 -4.32 -11.38
N GLY A 191 8.93 -4.25 -10.18
CA GLY A 191 9.53 -5.41 -9.54
C GLY A 191 8.51 -6.53 -9.36
N ASP A 192 7.31 -6.19 -8.92
CA ASP A 192 6.25 -7.17 -8.73
C ASP A 192 5.84 -7.82 -10.06
N ALA A 193 5.68 -7.05 -11.13
CA ALA A 193 5.42 -7.55 -12.47
C ALA A 193 6.54 -8.49 -12.98
N PHE A 194 7.80 -8.12 -12.76
CA PHE A 194 8.94 -8.95 -13.13
C PHE A 194 8.91 -10.30 -12.40
N ASP A 195 8.60 -10.32 -11.10
CA ASP A 195 8.51 -11.57 -10.34
C ASP A 195 7.41 -12.48 -10.85
N TRP A 196 6.24 -11.92 -11.13
CA TRP A 196 5.12 -12.68 -11.67
C TRP A 196 5.49 -13.33 -13.00
N LEU A 197 6.12 -12.57 -13.91
CA LEU A 197 6.44 -13.03 -15.26
C LEU A 197 7.65 -13.98 -15.32
N THR A 198 8.62 -13.84 -14.41
CA THR A 198 9.88 -14.61 -14.48
C THR A 198 9.98 -15.73 -13.45
N LYS A 199 9.33 -15.59 -12.29
CA LYS A 199 9.47 -16.52 -11.17
C LYS A 199 8.24 -17.41 -10.97
N ILE A 200 7.11 -17.12 -11.61
CA ILE A 200 5.86 -17.87 -11.43
C ILE A 200 5.39 -18.44 -12.77
N GLN A 201 5.30 -19.76 -12.85
CA GLN A 201 4.91 -20.44 -14.08
C GLN A 201 3.43 -20.22 -14.40
N GLY A 202 3.15 -19.93 -15.67
CA GLY A 202 1.78 -19.78 -16.19
C GLY A 202 1.20 -18.37 -16.08
N VAL A 203 1.95 -17.41 -15.52
CA VAL A 203 1.61 -15.99 -15.67
C VAL A 203 2.14 -15.52 -17.02
N ASN A 204 1.26 -14.93 -17.81
CA ASN A 204 1.56 -14.49 -19.18
C ASN A 204 1.44 -12.98 -19.35
N LEU A 205 0.70 -12.33 -18.47
CA LEU A 205 0.44 -10.90 -18.52
C LEU A 205 0.31 -10.39 -17.09
N VAL A 206 0.94 -9.26 -16.80
CA VAL A 206 0.70 -8.49 -15.58
C VAL A 206 0.06 -7.17 -15.99
N VAL A 207 -1.05 -6.82 -15.36
CA VAL A 207 -1.68 -5.53 -15.49
C VAL A 207 -1.37 -4.74 -14.22
N ILE A 208 -0.60 -3.67 -14.36
CA ILE A 208 -0.37 -2.73 -13.27
C ILE A 208 -1.49 -1.68 -13.34
N VAL A 209 -2.20 -1.51 -12.22
CA VAL A 209 -3.19 -0.46 -12.03
C VAL A 209 -2.58 0.54 -11.04
N ASP A 210 -1.86 1.53 -11.55
CA ASP A 210 -1.22 2.56 -10.72
C ASP A 210 -2.21 3.69 -10.44
N ILE A 211 -2.63 3.81 -9.19
CA ILE A 211 -3.64 4.75 -8.72
C ILE A 211 -2.96 5.81 -7.85
N LYS A 212 -3.16 7.08 -8.21
CA LYS A 212 -2.65 8.23 -7.47
C LYS A 212 -3.78 9.06 -6.91
N GLU A 213 -3.71 9.31 -5.61
CA GLU A 213 -4.57 10.26 -4.90
C GLU A 213 -3.98 11.67 -4.98
N ASP A 214 -4.81 12.65 -5.36
CA ASP A 214 -4.48 14.05 -5.20
C ASP A 214 -4.63 14.48 -3.74
N ARG A 215 -3.59 14.18 -2.96
CA ARG A 215 -3.50 14.56 -1.55
C ARG A 215 -3.51 16.06 -1.34
N LYS A 216 -3.06 16.84 -2.31
CA LYS A 216 -3.05 18.29 -2.18
C LYS A 216 -4.48 18.81 -2.22
N ALA A 217 -5.28 18.36 -3.19
CA ALA A 217 -6.69 18.69 -3.25
C ALA A 217 -7.44 18.26 -1.98
N LEU A 218 -7.14 17.07 -1.44
CA LEU A 218 -7.71 16.65 -0.15
C LEU A 218 -7.34 17.61 1.00
N GLN A 219 -6.07 18.01 1.11
CA GLN A 219 -5.64 18.96 2.14
C GLN A 219 -6.31 20.33 1.98
N ASP A 220 -6.48 20.81 0.74
CA ASP A 220 -7.17 22.07 0.46
C ASP A 220 -8.65 21.99 0.89
N VAL A 221 -9.33 20.86 0.66
CA VAL A 221 -10.70 20.61 1.15
C VAL A 221 -10.76 20.61 2.68
N LYS A 222 -9.80 19.95 3.35
CA LYS A 222 -9.73 19.86 4.81
C LYS A 222 -9.54 21.20 5.51
N GLN A 223 -9.01 22.19 4.80
CA GLN A 223 -8.84 23.56 5.31
C GLN A 223 -10.11 24.42 5.15
N THR A 224 -11.14 23.94 4.46
CA THR A 224 -12.37 24.70 4.28
C THR A 224 -13.23 24.71 5.55
N THR A 225 -13.90 25.83 5.81
CA THR A 225 -14.85 25.94 6.93
C THR A 225 -16.02 24.96 6.80
N ALA A 226 -16.41 24.62 5.57
CA ALA A 226 -17.46 23.64 5.31
C ALA A 226 -17.06 22.24 5.79
N PHE A 227 -15.83 21.79 5.46
CA PHE A 227 -15.28 20.54 5.95
C PHE A 227 -15.20 20.54 7.49
N GLN A 228 -14.60 21.58 8.08
CA GLN A 228 -14.44 21.66 9.53
C GLN A 228 -15.78 21.61 10.26
N SER A 229 -16.80 22.30 9.74
CA SER A 229 -18.15 22.27 10.30
C SER A 229 -18.81 20.89 10.19
N ARG A 230 -18.58 20.15 9.10
CA ARG A 230 -19.07 18.77 8.94
C ARG A 230 -18.39 17.83 9.93
N VAL A 231 -17.07 17.90 10.05
CA VAL A 231 -16.30 17.07 11.00
C VAL A 231 -16.75 17.34 12.43
N GLN A 232 -16.89 18.61 12.83
CA GLN A 232 -17.42 18.98 14.15
C GLN A 232 -18.79 18.33 14.40
N LYS A 233 -19.71 18.44 13.45
CA LYS A 233 -21.04 17.82 13.55
C LYS A 233 -20.94 16.30 13.74
N LEU A 234 -20.04 15.64 13.02
CA LEU A 234 -19.81 14.20 13.14
C LEU A 234 -19.23 13.84 14.53
N VAL A 235 -18.30 14.63 15.07
CA VAL A 235 -17.73 14.42 16.42
C VAL A 235 -18.78 14.64 17.51
N ASP A 236 -19.61 15.67 17.38
CA ASP A 236 -20.68 15.96 18.32
C ASP A 236 -21.71 14.81 18.36
N GLN A 237 -22.10 14.33 17.18
CA GLN A 237 -23.14 13.31 17.02
C GLN A 237 -22.61 11.90 17.34
N PHE A 238 -21.47 11.52 16.79
CA PHE A 238 -20.96 10.15 16.79
C PHE A 238 -19.63 9.97 17.53
N GLY A 239 -18.92 11.06 17.84
CA GLY A 239 -17.64 11.02 18.52
C GLY A 239 -17.74 10.49 19.95
N ASN A 240 -16.73 9.73 20.36
CA ASN A 240 -16.56 9.29 21.75
C ASN A 240 -16.07 10.45 22.65
N LEU A 241 -15.99 10.20 23.97
CA LEU A 241 -15.55 11.23 24.93
C LEU A 241 -14.17 11.81 24.58
N GLN A 242 -13.24 11.00 24.09
CA GLN A 242 -11.91 11.46 23.68
C GLN A 242 -11.96 12.38 22.45
N ALA A 243 -12.74 12.03 21.43
CA ALA A 243 -12.91 12.84 20.23
C ALA A 243 -13.51 14.20 20.57
N ARG A 244 -14.52 14.22 21.44
CA ARG A 244 -15.19 15.45 21.90
C ARG A 244 -14.26 16.33 22.76
N ALA A 245 -13.47 15.72 23.64
CA ALA A 245 -12.49 16.44 24.46
C ALA A 245 -11.38 17.09 23.62
N ARG A 246 -10.93 16.42 22.55
CA ARG A 246 -9.93 16.98 21.64
C ARG A 246 -10.45 18.17 20.83
N ASP A 247 -11.74 18.17 20.50
CA ASP A 247 -12.38 19.28 19.78
C ASP A 247 -12.52 20.52 20.65
N SER A 248 -12.74 20.35 21.97
CA SER A 248 -12.82 21.48 22.91
C SER A 248 -11.48 22.16 23.21
N ASP A 249 -10.35 21.51 22.90
CA ASP A 249 -8.99 21.99 23.17
C ASP A 249 -8.26 22.53 21.92
N ILE A 250 -8.94 22.66 20.77
CA ILE A 250 -8.39 23.35 19.59
C ILE A 250 -8.50 24.87 19.81
N ASP A 251 -7.83 25.37 20.86
CA ASP A 251 -7.49 26.78 20.93
C ASP A 251 -6.34 27.04 19.95
N ILE A 252 -6.51 28.11 19.18
CA ILE A 252 -5.70 28.52 18.04
C ILE A 252 -4.35 29.02 18.54
N ASP A 253 -3.48 28.15 19.02
CA ASP A 253 -2.05 28.41 19.24
C ASP A 253 -1.29 27.09 19.51
N GLY A 254 -1.15 26.28 18.46
CA GLY A 254 0.13 25.69 18.03
C GLY A 254 0.97 24.80 18.95
N GLU A 255 0.59 24.48 20.19
CA GLU A 255 1.31 23.51 21.04
C GLU A 255 0.32 22.54 21.71
N VAL A 256 0.29 21.31 21.20
CA VAL A 256 -0.39 20.19 21.86
C VAL A 256 0.36 19.90 23.16
N SER A 257 -0.15 20.43 24.26
CA SER A 257 0.30 20.09 25.61
C SER A 257 -0.14 18.65 25.89
N ALA A 258 0.81 17.71 25.74
CA ALA A 258 0.65 16.35 26.25
C ALA A 258 0.79 16.38 27.78
N ASP A 259 -0.27 16.70 28.50
CA ASP A 259 -0.33 16.42 29.94
C ASP A 259 -1.72 15.90 30.38
N LYS A 260 -1.67 14.63 30.83
CA LYS A 260 -2.53 13.95 31.80
C LYS A 260 -4.02 13.74 31.51
N GLY A 261 -4.30 12.52 31.05
CA GLY A 261 -5.41 11.71 31.55
C GLY A 261 -4.98 10.25 31.60
N GLU A 262 -4.58 9.78 32.79
CA GLU A 262 -4.35 8.36 33.07
C GLU A 262 -5.71 7.62 33.11
N GLU A 263 -6.28 7.31 31.96
CA GLU A 263 -7.21 6.20 31.84
C GLU A 263 -6.74 5.31 30.69
N ASN A 264 -6.30 4.09 31.07
CA ASN A 264 -5.93 3.00 30.18
C ASN A 264 -7.16 2.49 29.42
N ASP A 265 -7.77 3.33 28.60
CA ASP A 265 -8.76 2.88 27.64
C ASP A 265 -7.99 2.29 26.45
N ASP A 266 -7.96 0.96 26.44
CA ASP A 266 -7.49 0.15 25.32
C ASP A 266 -8.02 0.74 24.00
N PRO A 267 -7.15 1.13 23.05
CA PRO A 267 -7.59 1.62 21.73
C PRO A 267 -8.40 0.57 20.94
N SER A 268 -8.46 -0.69 21.39
CA SER A 268 -9.40 -1.69 20.87
C SER A 268 -10.87 -1.44 21.29
N SER A 269 -11.12 -0.61 22.31
CA SER A 269 -12.44 -0.12 22.73
C SER A 269 -13.03 0.95 21.79
N ILE A 270 -12.27 1.40 20.79
CA ILE A 270 -12.72 2.43 19.82
C ILE A 270 -13.89 1.91 18.95
N LEU A 271 -14.01 0.59 18.79
CA LEU A 271 -15.24 -0.08 18.34
C LEU A 271 -15.93 -0.71 19.54
N SER A 272 -16.32 0.12 20.50
CA SER A 272 -17.06 -0.30 21.69
C SER A 272 -18.23 -1.21 21.30
N GLU A 273 -18.52 -2.20 22.14
CA GLU A 273 -19.69 -3.10 22.14
C GLU A 273 -21.06 -2.36 22.03
N THR A 274 -21.06 -1.02 21.98
CA THR A 274 -22.20 -0.12 21.84
C THR A 274 -22.44 0.42 20.43
N ALA A 275 -21.54 0.20 19.46
CA ALA A 275 -21.82 0.59 18.07
C ALA A 275 -22.88 -0.37 17.51
N THR A 276 -24.15 0.00 17.61
CA THR A 276 -25.23 -0.77 16.99
C THR A 276 -25.11 -0.66 15.47
N ASP A 277 -25.50 -1.71 14.75
CA ASP A 277 -25.57 -1.69 13.28
C ASP A 277 -26.35 -0.47 12.74
N ASP A 278 -27.31 0.03 13.52
CA ASP A 278 -28.11 1.21 13.16
C ASP A 278 -27.31 2.51 13.27
N LEU A 279 -26.44 2.65 14.29
CA LEU A 279 -25.54 3.81 14.43
C LEU A 279 -24.51 3.84 13.30
N ILE A 280 -23.98 2.68 12.91
CA ILE A 280 -23.04 2.55 11.79
C ILE A 280 -23.71 2.98 10.48
N LYS A 281 -24.93 2.52 10.21
CA LYS A 281 -25.69 2.92 9.02
C LYS A 281 -26.00 4.41 9.01
N GLU A 282 -26.34 5.00 10.15
CA GLU A 282 -26.59 6.44 10.23
C GLU A 282 -25.30 7.24 9.94
N LEU A 283 -24.17 6.83 10.53
CA LEU A 283 -22.86 7.41 10.26
C LEU A 283 -22.47 7.32 8.78
N GLU A 284 -22.70 6.17 8.13
CA GLU A 284 -22.44 5.96 6.70
C GLU A 284 -23.22 6.96 5.81
N THR A 285 -24.38 7.45 6.25
CA THR A 285 -25.17 8.44 5.49
C THR A 285 -24.68 9.89 5.65
N GLU A 286 -23.89 10.16 6.70
CA GLU A 286 -23.39 11.51 7.01
C GLU A 286 -21.92 11.69 6.60
N ILE A 287 -21.17 10.60 6.37
CA ILE A 287 -19.80 10.65 5.86
C ILE A 287 -19.81 11.01 4.37
N ASP A 288 -19.12 12.10 4.04
CA ASP A 288 -18.77 12.43 2.67
C ASP A 288 -17.45 11.74 2.30
N ILE A 289 -17.41 11.03 1.18
CA ILE A 289 -16.20 10.31 0.73
C ILE A 289 -15.08 11.31 0.43
N ASP A 290 -15.43 12.50 -0.07
CA ASP A 290 -14.47 13.57 -0.41
C ASP A 290 -13.78 14.14 0.85
N ASP A 291 -14.31 13.86 2.05
CA ASP A 291 -13.68 14.23 3.33
C ASP A 291 -12.56 13.24 3.70
N CYS A 292 -12.61 12.02 3.17
CA CYS A 292 -11.71 10.92 3.49
C CYS A 292 -10.65 10.66 2.43
N VAL A 293 -10.99 10.78 1.14
CA VAL A 293 -10.14 10.41 0.01
C VAL A 293 -10.12 11.53 -1.01
N GLY A 294 -8.92 11.96 -1.42
CA GLY A 294 -8.78 12.95 -2.47
C GLY A 294 -9.17 12.41 -3.85
N PRO A 295 -9.30 13.28 -4.87
CA PRO A 295 -9.54 12.85 -6.24
C PRO A 295 -8.52 11.79 -6.68
N LEU A 296 -9.02 10.69 -7.26
CA LEU A 296 -8.19 9.58 -7.72
C LEU A 296 -7.94 9.68 -9.23
N SER A 297 -6.72 9.38 -9.64
CA SER A 297 -6.34 9.14 -11.03
C SER A 297 -5.74 7.74 -11.15
N ALA A 298 -5.94 7.09 -12.29
CA ALA A 298 -5.45 5.74 -12.52
C ALA A 298 -4.76 5.62 -13.88
N LYS A 299 -3.64 4.91 -13.93
CA LYS A 299 -2.95 4.49 -15.14
C LYS A 299 -2.96 2.97 -15.20
N LEU A 300 -3.33 2.43 -16.35
CA LEU A 300 -3.25 0.99 -16.62
C LEU A 300 -2.06 0.72 -17.54
N GLU A 301 -1.21 -0.22 -17.13
CA GLU A 301 -0.09 -0.69 -17.93
C GLU A 301 -0.15 -2.21 -18.07
N PHE A 302 0.24 -2.70 -19.24
CA PHE A 302 0.16 -4.11 -19.60
C PHE A 302 1.57 -4.62 -19.86
N TRP A 303 2.04 -5.55 -19.04
CA TRP A 303 3.41 -6.02 -19.05
C TRP A 303 3.49 -7.51 -19.37
N GLU A 304 4.39 -7.87 -20.27
CA GLU A 304 4.68 -9.26 -20.64
C GLU A 304 6.18 -9.53 -20.67
N LEU A 305 6.54 -10.81 -20.80
CA LEU A 305 7.93 -11.23 -20.97
C LEU A 305 8.21 -11.43 -22.46
N GLY A 306 9.02 -10.55 -23.06
CA GLY A 306 9.54 -10.68 -24.41
C GLY A 306 11.05 -10.83 -24.40
N ASP A 307 11.58 -11.85 -25.08
CA ASP A 307 13.02 -12.18 -25.15
C ASP A 307 13.71 -12.27 -23.77
N GLY A 308 12.96 -12.69 -22.73
CA GLY A 308 13.47 -12.79 -21.36
C GLY A 308 13.55 -11.45 -20.61
N THR A 309 12.99 -10.38 -21.17
CA THR A 309 12.94 -9.03 -20.59
C THR A 309 11.50 -8.55 -20.44
N LEU A 310 11.28 -7.66 -19.47
CA LEU A 310 9.97 -7.03 -19.27
C LEU A 310 9.67 -6.10 -20.45
N GLN A 311 8.50 -6.24 -21.07
CA GLN A 311 8.06 -5.41 -22.18
C GLN A 311 6.66 -4.87 -21.92
N GLN A 312 6.47 -3.56 -22.08
CA GLN A 312 5.16 -2.92 -21.97
C GLN A 312 4.42 -3.04 -23.32
N ARG A 313 3.23 -3.61 -23.32
CA ARG A 313 2.37 -3.69 -24.52
C ARG A 313 1.83 -2.31 -24.87
N GLY A 314 1.76 -2.05 -26.18
CA GLY A 314 1.17 -0.81 -26.72
C GLY A 314 2.11 0.39 -26.74
N GLU A 315 3.27 0.31 -26.10
CA GLU A 315 4.40 1.21 -26.35
C GLU A 315 5.30 0.55 -27.41
N SER A 316 4.93 0.68 -28.68
CA SER A 316 5.83 0.31 -29.78
C SER A 316 6.45 1.59 -30.35
N PHE A 317 7.79 1.59 -30.43
CA PHE A 317 8.62 2.62 -31.07
C PHE A 317 8.26 2.86 -32.54
#